data_AF-A0A1U7HQE4-F1
#
_entry.id   AF-A0A1U7HQE4-F1
#
_cell.length_a   1.000
_cell.length_b   1.000
_cell.length_c   1.000
_cell.angle_alpha   90.00
_cell.angle_beta   90.00
_cell.angle_gamma   90.00
#
_symmetry.space_group_name_H-M   'P 1'
#
loop_
_entity.id
_entity.type
_entity.pdbx_description
1 polymer ?
#
loop_
_entity_poly.entity_id
_entity_poly.type
_entity_poly.pdbx_seq_one_letter_code
_entity_poly.pdbx_strand_id
1 'polypeptide(L)'
;MPIYFLRAEGVPLEQLRGLETIDRNILFVLVQASVELVAQAFSTLRQMNVWVRDAYERAIDIHNESTFVFQLRGHSWSIVFKLYVRSMRIDLTEEDACRISESLGTAAIYYAGSDTCGTLEYQLYQNGVLQEKLFFEEEVSLEFQSQLRSLEAKDIRDAYTFTMNFIREQDAYIPNIVQREDLRAGQRTTLSFENLMPHEVERMDYLAQQ
;
A
#
# COMPACT_ATOMS: atom_id res chain seq x y z
N MET A 1 -15.41 -6.82 -11.28
CA MET A 1 -14.45 -5.69 -11.29
C MET A 1 -13.08 -6.28 -11.58
N PRO A 2 -12.42 -5.95 -12.71
CA PRO A 2 -11.14 -6.58 -13.02
C PRO A 2 -10.00 -5.75 -12.40
N ILE A 3 -9.85 -5.87 -11.08
CA ILE A 3 -8.58 -5.54 -10.42
C ILE A 3 -7.79 -6.84 -10.36
N TYR A 4 -6.59 -6.86 -10.92
CA TYR A 4 -5.73 -8.05 -10.96
C TYR A 4 -4.70 -7.98 -9.85
N PHE A 5 -4.46 -9.14 -9.24
CA PHE A 5 -3.30 -9.38 -8.41
C PHE A 5 -2.30 -10.19 -9.23
N LEU A 6 -1.23 -9.55 -9.69
CA LEU A 6 -0.17 -10.23 -10.44
C LEU A 6 0.91 -10.67 -9.46
N ARG A 7 1.42 -11.88 -9.63
CA ARG A 7 2.52 -12.41 -8.82
C ARG A 7 3.37 -13.41 -9.60
N ALA A 8 4.63 -13.55 -9.20
CA ALA A 8 5.51 -14.60 -9.67
C ALA A 8 4.93 -15.99 -9.36
N GLU A 9 5.02 -16.89 -10.32
CA GLU A 9 4.56 -18.27 -10.15
C GLU A 9 5.54 -19.08 -9.26
N GLY A 10 5.00 -20.08 -8.57
CA GLY A 10 5.81 -21.09 -7.86
C GLY A 10 6.24 -20.74 -6.43
N VAL A 11 5.92 -19.54 -5.93
CA VAL A 11 6.14 -19.16 -4.53
C VAL A 11 4.79 -18.97 -3.81
N PRO A 12 4.55 -19.65 -2.68
CA PRO A 12 3.34 -19.43 -1.87
C PRO A 12 3.23 -17.98 -1.40
N LEU A 13 2.02 -17.42 -1.37
CA LEU A 13 1.77 -16.03 -1.00
C LEU A 13 2.35 -15.68 0.37
N GLU A 14 2.23 -16.58 1.33
CA GLU A 14 2.66 -16.41 2.71
C GLU A 14 4.18 -16.20 2.81
N GLN A 15 4.94 -16.65 1.79
CA GLN A 15 6.40 -16.56 1.73
C GLN A 15 6.90 -15.36 0.93
N LEU A 16 6.03 -14.66 0.19
CA LEU A 16 6.43 -13.51 -0.62
C LEU A 16 6.85 -12.35 0.29
N ARG A 17 7.99 -11.72 -0.01
CA ARG A 17 8.54 -10.55 0.69
C ARG A 17 9.29 -9.65 -0.29
N GLY A 18 9.24 -8.35 -0.05
CA GLY A 18 9.82 -7.36 -0.96
C GLY A 18 8.79 -6.77 -1.92
N LEU A 19 9.25 -6.39 -3.10
CA LEU A 19 8.41 -5.86 -4.17
C LEU A 19 8.07 -6.97 -5.16
N GLU A 20 6.84 -6.98 -5.65
CA GLU A 20 6.49 -7.83 -6.78
C GLU A 20 7.02 -7.29 -8.11
N THR A 21 6.95 -5.97 -8.30
CA THR A 21 7.46 -5.30 -9.50
C THR A 21 7.78 -3.84 -9.17
N ILE A 22 8.68 -3.26 -9.97
CA ILE A 22 8.95 -1.81 -10.04
C ILE A 22 8.40 -1.20 -11.33
N ASP A 23 7.90 -2.03 -12.25
CA ASP A 23 7.48 -1.63 -13.60
C ASP A 23 6.02 -1.17 -13.61
N ARG A 24 5.57 -0.48 -12.54
CA ARG A 24 4.22 0.06 -12.40
C ARG A 24 4.17 1.29 -11.51
N ASN A 25 3.20 2.16 -11.82
CA ASN A 25 2.75 3.20 -10.92
C ASN A 25 1.95 2.58 -9.77
N ILE A 26 2.55 2.55 -8.58
CA ILE A 26 1.98 1.93 -7.38
C ILE A 26 2.14 2.92 -6.23
N LEU A 27 1.09 3.03 -5.42
CA LEU A 27 1.09 3.85 -4.22
C LEU A 27 0.34 3.11 -3.11
N PHE A 28 1.01 2.86 -2.00
CA PHE A 28 0.44 2.17 -0.84
C PHE A 28 0.87 2.83 0.47
N VAL A 29 0.02 2.67 1.48
CA VAL A 29 0.43 2.77 2.89
C VAL A 29 0.30 1.39 3.51
N LEU A 30 1.41 0.81 3.94
CA LEU A 30 1.44 -0.44 4.69
C LEU A 30 1.48 -0.11 6.17
N VAL A 31 0.71 -0.82 7.00
CA VAL A 31 0.66 -0.61 8.45
C VAL A 31 0.76 -1.94 9.17
N GLN A 32 1.66 -2.04 10.14
CA GLN A 32 1.89 -3.27 10.91
C GLN A 32 0.85 -3.42 12.02
N ALA A 33 -0.41 -3.60 11.62
CA ALA A 33 -1.56 -3.83 12.49
C ALA A 33 -2.66 -4.57 11.72
N SER A 34 -3.66 -5.08 12.44
CA SER A 34 -4.83 -5.73 11.83
C SER A 34 -5.67 -4.76 11.00
N VAL A 35 -6.36 -5.28 9.98
CA VAL A 35 -7.27 -4.50 9.11
C VAL A 35 -8.27 -3.64 9.90
N GLU A 36 -8.87 -4.16 10.98
CA GLU A 36 -9.85 -3.41 11.78
C GLU A 36 -9.25 -2.10 12.35
N LEU A 37 -8.07 -2.19 12.99
CA LEU A 37 -7.40 -1.04 13.59
C LEU A 37 -6.97 -0.02 12.53
N VAL A 38 -6.42 -0.52 11.42
CA VAL A 38 -5.98 0.34 10.31
C VAL A 38 -7.16 1.03 9.65
N ALA A 39 -8.25 0.30 9.40
CA ALA A 39 -9.47 0.86 8.83
C ALA A 39 -10.12 1.88 9.76
N GLN A 40 -10.15 1.65 11.07
CA GLN A 40 -10.65 2.62 12.05
C GLN A 40 -9.78 3.88 12.09
N ALA A 41 -8.44 3.74 12.10
CA ALA A 41 -7.52 4.87 12.12
C ALA A 41 -7.63 5.70 10.82
N PHE A 42 -7.62 5.04 9.67
CA PHE A 42 -7.71 5.71 8.37
C PHE A 42 -9.07 6.36 8.15
N SER A 43 -10.17 5.69 8.51
CA SER A 43 -11.52 6.29 8.42
C SER A 43 -11.66 7.54 9.28
N THR A 44 -11.06 7.55 10.47
CA THR A 44 -11.03 8.74 11.34
C THR A 44 -10.18 9.85 10.73
N LEU A 45 -8.98 9.51 10.25
CA LEU A 45 -8.02 10.46 9.67
C LEU A 45 -8.58 11.16 8.42
N ARG A 46 -9.21 10.41 7.51
CA ARG A 46 -9.77 10.91 6.25
C ARG A 46 -11.26 11.18 6.30
N GLN A 47 -11.89 11.09 7.47
CA GLN A 47 -13.33 11.33 7.67
C GLN A 47 -14.22 10.45 6.77
N MET A 48 -13.82 9.19 6.57
CA MET A 48 -14.61 8.21 5.82
C MET A 48 -15.84 7.81 6.65
N ASN A 49 -17.03 8.08 6.14
CA ASN A 49 -18.31 7.84 6.81
C ASN A 49 -19.00 6.53 6.37
N VAL A 50 -18.45 5.84 5.37
CA VAL A 50 -18.88 4.51 4.93
C VAL A 50 -17.78 3.50 5.27
N TRP A 51 -18.16 2.43 5.96
CA TRP A 51 -17.26 1.31 6.26
C TRP A 51 -18.00 -0.01 6.12
N VAL A 52 -17.60 -0.79 5.11
CA VAL A 52 -18.06 -2.17 4.90
C VAL A 52 -16.95 -3.11 5.34
N ARG A 53 -17.19 -3.83 6.43
CA ARG A 53 -16.29 -4.88 6.94
C ARG A 53 -16.42 -6.15 6.11
N ASP A 54 -15.30 -6.88 5.99
CA ASP A 54 -15.24 -8.16 5.27
C ASP A 54 -15.85 -8.05 3.87
N ALA A 55 -15.43 -7.02 3.15
CA ALA A 55 -15.97 -6.61 1.86
C ALA A 55 -15.53 -7.53 0.70
N TYR A 56 -14.57 -8.44 0.90
CA TYR A 56 -14.13 -9.35 -0.16
C TYR A 56 -15.29 -10.21 -0.69
N GLU A 57 -15.42 -10.28 -2.01
CA GLU A 57 -16.52 -10.89 -2.77
C GLU A 57 -17.92 -10.32 -2.51
N ARG A 58 -18.03 -9.18 -1.82
CA ARG A 58 -19.31 -8.51 -1.57
C ARG A 58 -19.57 -7.43 -2.61
N ALA A 59 -20.86 -7.21 -2.86
CA ALA A 59 -21.31 -6.08 -3.66
C ALA A 59 -21.20 -4.79 -2.83
N ILE A 60 -20.52 -3.80 -3.37
CA ILE A 60 -20.35 -2.45 -2.81
C ILE A 60 -20.79 -1.40 -3.84
N ASP A 61 -21.18 -0.23 -3.36
CA ASP A 61 -21.40 0.94 -4.19
C ASP A 61 -20.11 1.78 -4.16
N ILE A 62 -19.55 2.10 -5.33
CA ILE A 62 -18.32 2.90 -5.42
C ILE A 62 -18.64 4.37 -5.17
N HIS A 63 -17.89 5.00 -4.28
CA HIS A 63 -17.96 6.42 -3.97
C HIS A 63 -16.77 7.18 -4.60
N ASN A 64 -16.85 8.52 -4.63
CA ASN A 64 -15.76 9.37 -5.13
C ASN A 64 -14.44 9.11 -4.37
N GLU A 65 -14.55 9.01 -3.05
CA GLU A 65 -13.46 8.65 -2.17
C GLU A 65 -13.66 7.20 -1.76
N SER A 66 -12.89 6.30 -2.35
CA SER A 66 -12.98 4.85 -2.15
C SER A 66 -11.59 4.28 -1.84
N THR A 67 -11.48 3.58 -0.71
CA THR A 67 -10.23 2.99 -0.25
C THR A 67 -10.45 1.56 0.23
N PHE A 68 -9.51 0.68 -0.10
CA PHE A 68 -9.45 -0.67 0.43
C PHE A 68 -8.41 -0.73 1.54
N VAL A 69 -8.75 -1.43 2.60
CA VAL A 69 -7.80 -1.82 3.64
C VAL A 69 -7.82 -3.33 3.71
N PHE A 70 -6.72 -4.00 3.39
CA PHE A 70 -6.70 -5.45 3.35
C PHE A 70 -5.39 -6.03 3.88
N GLN A 71 -5.45 -7.27 4.30
CA GLN A 71 -4.29 -8.02 4.76
C GLN A 71 -4.27 -9.36 4.05
N LEU A 72 -3.08 -9.72 3.55
CA LEU A 72 -2.85 -11.02 2.92
C LEU A 72 -2.57 -12.06 4.01
N ARG A 73 -3.05 -13.29 3.82
CA ARG A 73 -2.80 -14.38 4.78
C ARG A 73 -1.30 -14.61 4.94
N GLY A 74 -0.84 -14.73 6.18
CA GLY A 74 0.58 -14.96 6.50
C GLY A 74 1.45 -13.69 6.49
N HIS A 75 0.86 -12.51 6.28
CA HIS A 75 1.56 -11.21 6.34
C HIS A 75 1.12 -10.43 7.57
N SER A 76 2.08 -9.77 8.24
CA SER A 76 1.80 -8.94 9.43
C SER A 76 1.34 -7.52 9.09
N TRP A 77 1.44 -7.13 7.82
CA TRP A 77 1.12 -5.80 7.32
C TRP A 77 -0.25 -5.75 6.65
N SER A 78 -1.09 -4.82 7.09
CA SER A 78 -2.27 -4.40 6.32
C SER A 78 -1.88 -3.34 5.30
N ILE A 79 -2.52 -3.36 4.14
CA ILE A 79 -2.27 -2.47 3.02
C ILE A 79 -3.49 -1.57 2.84
N VAL A 80 -3.25 -0.26 2.83
CA VAL A 80 -4.21 0.76 2.40
C VAL A 80 -3.94 1.03 0.92
N PHE A 81 -4.94 0.78 0.09
CA PHE A 81 -4.89 0.97 -1.35
C PHE A 81 -6.07 1.81 -1.81
N LYS A 82 -5.79 2.87 -2.55
CA LYS A 82 -6.82 3.75 -3.09
C LYS A 82 -7.15 3.37 -4.53
N LEU A 83 -8.45 3.32 -4.82
CA LEU A 83 -8.93 3.10 -6.18
C LEU A 83 -8.78 4.35 -7.04
N TYR A 84 -8.43 4.16 -8.31
CA TYR A 84 -8.57 5.22 -9.30
C TYR A 84 -10.05 5.38 -9.67
N VAL A 85 -10.65 6.49 -9.25
CA VAL A 85 -12.01 6.91 -9.62
C VAL A 85 -11.91 8.22 -10.40
N ARG A 86 -12.51 8.29 -11.59
CA ARG A 86 -12.34 9.42 -12.55
C ARG A 86 -12.57 10.82 -11.99
N SER A 87 -13.31 10.95 -10.89
CA SER A 87 -13.81 12.22 -10.37
C SER A 87 -12.87 12.92 -9.38
N MET A 88 -11.91 12.24 -8.74
CA MET A 88 -11.01 12.87 -7.76
C MET A 88 -9.67 12.14 -7.61
N ARG A 89 -8.61 12.92 -7.35
CA ARG A 89 -7.22 12.46 -7.11
C ARG A 89 -6.75 12.95 -5.74
N ILE A 90 -7.37 12.49 -4.66
CA ILE A 90 -6.74 12.63 -3.35
C ILE A 90 -5.84 11.41 -3.19
N ASP A 91 -4.54 11.53 -3.41
CA ASP A 91 -3.64 10.37 -3.28
C ASP A 91 -3.37 10.05 -1.80
N LEU A 92 -2.95 8.81 -1.48
CA LEU A 92 -2.40 8.56 -0.14
C LEU A 92 -1.08 9.31 -0.02
N THR A 93 -0.76 9.79 1.18
CA THR A 93 0.44 10.60 1.41
C THR A 93 1.33 9.98 2.47
N GLU A 94 2.57 10.45 2.56
CA GLU A 94 3.48 10.14 3.65
C GLU A 94 2.91 10.57 5.02
N GLU A 95 2.11 11.65 5.05
CA GLU A 95 1.38 12.06 6.25
C GLU A 95 0.35 11.01 6.70
N ASP A 96 -0.29 10.28 5.78
CA ASP A 96 -1.18 9.17 6.16
C ASP A 96 -0.42 8.10 6.95
N ALA A 97 0.71 7.65 6.43
CA ALA A 97 1.54 6.66 7.09
C ALA A 97 2.01 7.15 8.47
N CYS A 98 2.49 8.40 8.54
CA CYS A 98 2.91 9.03 9.78
C CYS A 98 1.79 9.07 10.83
N ARG A 99 0.62 9.59 10.48
CA ARG A 99 -0.52 9.75 11.40
C ARG A 99 -1.12 8.44 11.85
N ILE A 100 -1.20 7.45 10.96
CA ILE A 100 -1.68 6.11 11.34
C ILE A 100 -0.67 5.44 12.27
N SER A 101 0.63 5.53 11.96
CA SER A 101 1.70 5.03 12.83
C SER A 101 1.66 5.66 14.23
N GLU A 102 1.45 6.97 14.31
CA GLU A 102 1.28 7.73 15.56
C GLU A 102 0.07 7.24 16.35
N SER A 103 -1.10 7.21 15.70
CA SER A 103 -2.39 6.85 16.32
C SER A 103 -2.41 5.43 16.86
N LEU A 104 -1.81 4.49 16.13
CA LEU A 104 -1.81 3.07 16.49
C LEU A 104 -0.58 2.65 17.32
N GLY A 105 0.42 3.50 17.47
CA GLY A 105 1.69 3.15 18.13
C GLY A 105 2.38 1.96 17.47
N THR A 106 2.40 1.93 16.13
CA THR A 106 2.98 0.84 15.33
C THR A 106 3.81 1.35 14.16
N ALA A 107 4.42 0.44 13.39
CA ALA A 107 5.15 0.77 12.17
C ALA A 107 4.18 1.04 10.99
N ALA A 108 4.53 2.02 10.16
CA ALA A 108 3.87 2.24 8.87
C ALA A 108 4.90 2.58 7.79
N ILE A 109 4.66 2.11 6.56
CA ILE A 109 5.49 2.38 5.39
C ILE A 109 4.61 3.10 4.38
N TYR A 110 4.97 4.32 4.02
CA TYR A 110 4.55 4.91 2.76
C TYR A 110 5.45 4.36 1.65
N TYR A 111 4.86 3.92 0.56
CA TYR A 111 5.60 3.48 -0.62
C TYR A 111 4.96 4.05 -1.88
N ALA A 112 5.80 4.61 -2.75
CA ALA A 112 5.44 5.01 -4.10
C ALA A 112 6.49 4.52 -5.10
N GLY A 113 6.02 3.98 -6.22
CA GLY A 113 6.84 3.65 -7.38
C GLY A 113 6.17 4.16 -8.64
N SER A 114 6.96 4.59 -9.63
CA SER A 114 6.47 4.94 -10.96
C SER A 114 7.47 4.54 -12.02
N ASP A 115 7.03 3.66 -12.91
CA ASP A 115 7.79 3.18 -14.07
C ASP A 115 7.95 4.25 -15.14
N THR A 116 6.96 5.14 -15.22
CA THR A 116 6.88 6.18 -16.23
C THR A 116 7.86 7.31 -15.93
N CYS A 117 8.13 7.55 -14.64
CA CYS A 117 9.05 8.60 -14.19
C CYS A 117 10.39 8.04 -13.67
N GLY A 118 10.56 6.72 -13.62
CA GLY A 118 11.77 6.11 -13.03
C GLY A 118 11.93 6.48 -11.55
N THR A 119 10.84 6.65 -10.83
CA THR A 119 10.86 7.13 -9.43
C THR A 119 10.51 6.02 -8.45
N LEU A 120 11.17 6.03 -7.30
CA LEU A 120 10.97 5.11 -6.20
C LEU A 120 11.10 5.86 -4.88
N GLU A 121 10.12 5.70 -4.01
CA GLU A 121 10.10 6.34 -2.71
C GLU A 121 9.58 5.38 -1.65
N TYR A 122 10.22 5.40 -0.49
CA TYR A 122 9.61 4.88 0.73
C TYR A 122 9.93 5.74 1.94
N GLN A 123 9.01 5.73 2.90
CA GLN A 123 9.19 6.34 4.22
C GLN A 123 8.68 5.40 5.30
N LEU A 124 9.55 4.98 6.21
CA LEU A 124 9.23 4.17 7.38
C LEU A 124 9.01 5.05 8.60
N TYR A 125 7.84 4.92 9.20
CA TYR A 125 7.49 5.55 10.47
C TYR A 125 7.32 4.49 11.55
N GLN A 126 7.73 4.85 12.77
CA GLN A 126 7.43 4.10 13.98
C GLN A 126 6.87 5.06 15.01
N ASN A 127 5.66 4.81 15.51
CA ASN A 127 4.97 5.68 16.47
C ASN A 127 4.92 7.16 16.00
N GLY A 128 4.72 7.40 14.70
CA GLY A 128 4.71 8.74 14.12
C GLY A 128 6.09 9.39 13.91
N VAL A 129 7.18 8.69 14.22
CA VAL A 129 8.55 9.19 14.05
C VAL A 129 9.17 8.56 12.81
N LEU A 130 9.64 9.40 11.88
CA LEU A 130 10.36 8.97 10.68
C LEU A 130 11.67 8.25 11.08
N GLN A 131 11.79 6.98 10.70
CA GLN A 131 12.93 6.12 10.98
C GLN A 131 13.90 6.05 9.80
N GLU A 132 13.39 5.90 8.58
CA GLU A 132 14.18 5.79 7.36
C GLU A 132 13.35 6.30 6.18
N LYS A 133 13.98 7.04 5.27
CA LYS A 133 13.40 7.39 3.98
C LYS A 133 14.41 7.27 2.86
N LEU A 134 13.91 6.92 1.70
CA LEU A 134 14.61 6.97 0.43
C LEU A 134 13.71 7.64 -0.59
N PHE A 135 14.26 8.56 -1.35
CA PHE A 135 13.67 9.07 -2.59
C PHE A 135 14.70 8.89 -3.70
N PHE A 136 14.27 8.31 -4.81
CA PHE A 136 15.10 8.06 -5.97
C PHE A 136 14.34 8.46 -7.23
N GLU A 137 15.02 9.17 -8.11
CA GLU A 137 14.58 9.50 -9.45
C GLU A 137 15.73 9.15 -10.40
N GLU A 138 15.49 8.20 -11.29
CA GLU A 138 16.50 7.63 -12.19
C GLU A 138 17.21 8.71 -13.00
N GLU A 139 18.54 8.65 -13.02
CA GLU A 139 19.42 9.65 -13.67
C GLU A 139 19.33 11.09 -13.12
N VAL A 140 18.49 11.36 -12.11
CA VAL A 140 18.30 12.71 -11.55
C VAL A 140 18.85 12.81 -10.13
N SER A 141 18.33 12.01 -9.19
CA SER A 141 18.66 12.18 -7.77
C SER A 141 18.47 10.93 -6.93
N LEU A 142 19.22 10.86 -5.83
CA LEU A 142 19.06 9.88 -4.77
C LEU A 142 19.22 10.59 -3.42
N GLU A 143 18.14 10.62 -2.66
CA GLU A 143 18.10 11.11 -1.29
C GLU A 143 17.90 9.94 -0.33
N PHE A 144 18.66 9.92 0.76
CA PHE A 144 18.54 8.90 1.79
C PHE A 144 18.80 9.47 3.16
N GLN A 145 17.95 9.12 4.12
CA GLN A 145 18.09 9.47 5.52
C GLN A 145 17.64 8.28 6.37
N SER A 146 18.46 7.87 7.34
CA SER A 146 18.15 6.74 8.22
C SER A 146 18.62 6.98 9.65
N GLN A 147 17.80 6.56 10.61
CA GLN A 147 18.15 6.35 12.01
C GLN A 147 18.51 4.87 12.28
N LEU A 148 18.22 3.97 11.34
CA LEU A 148 18.38 2.52 11.47
C LEU A 148 19.73 2.03 10.95
N ARG A 149 20.33 2.76 10.00
CA ARG A 149 21.57 2.38 9.31
C ARG A 149 22.60 3.48 9.40
N SER A 150 23.87 3.07 9.50
CA SER A 150 25.03 3.97 9.43
C SER A 150 25.61 3.98 8.01
N LEU A 151 24.84 4.47 7.03
CA LEU A 151 25.28 4.67 5.65
C LEU A 151 24.67 5.94 5.05
N GLU A 152 25.32 6.50 4.04
CA GLU A 152 24.85 7.68 3.31
C GLU A 152 24.33 7.32 1.92
N ALA A 153 23.61 8.24 1.26
CA ALA A 153 23.06 8.02 -0.09
C ALA A 153 24.13 7.57 -1.10
N LYS A 154 25.36 8.10 -1.02
CA LYS A 154 26.49 7.76 -1.91
C LYS A 154 26.96 6.31 -1.78
N ASP A 155 26.62 5.63 -0.68
CA ASP A 155 27.00 4.24 -0.42
C ASP A 155 26.00 3.26 -1.06
N ILE A 156 24.82 3.74 -1.47
CA ILE A 156 23.78 2.97 -2.14
C ILE A 156 24.12 2.88 -3.63
N ARG A 157 24.47 1.69 -4.10
CA ARG A 157 24.85 1.44 -5.50
C ARG A 157 23.67 1.26 -6.45
N ASP A 158 22.57 0.72 -5.94
CA ASP A 158 21.37 0.36 -6.69
C ASP A 158 20.17 0.60 -5.79
N ALA A 159 19.40 1.65 -6.08
CA ALA A 159 18.24 2.06 -5.29
C ALA A 159 17.09 1.04 -5.35
N TYR A 160 16.94 0.33 -6.48
CA TYR A 160 15.90 -0.69 -6.64
C TYR A 160 16.20 -1.91 -5.78
N THR A 161 17.43 -2.45 -5.88
CA THR A 161 17.86 -3.58 -5.04
C THR A 161 17.87 -3.19 -3.56
N PHE A 162 18.29 -1.96 -3.23
CA PHE A 162 18.27 -1.47 -1.86
C PHE A 162 16.85 -1.43 -1.28
N THR A 163 15.89 -0.89 -2.04
CA THR A 163 14.48 -0.81 -1.60
C THR A 163 13.84 -2.18 -1.51
N MET A 164 14.09 -3.08 -2.47
CA MET A 164 13.65 -4.48 -2.41
C MET A 164 14.11 -5.15 -1.11
N ASN A 165 15.38 -4.98 -0.76
CA ASN A 165 15.94 -5.56 0.46
C ASN A 165 15.36 -4.90 1.71
N PHE A 166 15.19 -3.58 1.73
CA PHE A 166 14.51 -2.87 2.82
C PHE A 166 13.12 -3.46 3.10
N ILE A 167 12.27 -3.59 2.09
CA ILE A 167 10.91 -4.14 2.26
C ILE A 167 10.95 -5.59 2.77
N ARG A 168 11.91 -6.40 2.30
CA ARG A 168 12.12 -7.78 2.82
C ARG A 168 12.53 -7.80 4.28
N GLU A 169 13.44 -6.92 4.69
CA GLU A 169 13.89 -6.78 6.08
C GLU A 169 12.74 -6.39 7.02
N GLN A 170 11.73 -5.66 6.52
CA GLN A 170 10.51 -5.33 7.27
C GLN A 170 9.49 -6.48 7.34
N ASP A 171 9.80 -7.65 6.77
CA ASP A 171 8.83 -8.75 6.61
C ASP A 171 7.55 -8.30 5.88
N ALA A 172 7.68 -7.34 4.97
CA ALA A 172 6.58 -6.76 4.21
C ALA A 172 6.56 -7.25 2.75
N TYR A 173 5.41 -7.09 2.10
CA TYR A 173 5.24 -7.41 0.68
C TYR A 173 4.41 -6.33 0.00
N ILE A 174 4.92 -5.85 -1.13
CA ILE A 174 4.28 -4.87 -1.99
C ILE A 174 3.75 -5.59 -3.23
N PRO A 175 2.42 -5.82 -3.31
CA PRO A 175 1.83 -6.59 -4.40
C PRO A 175 1.75 -5.78 -5.69
N ASN A 176 1.73 -6.48 -6.82
CA ASN A 176 1.43 -5.86 -8.11
C ASN A 176 -0.09 -5.88 -8.36
N ILE A 177 -0.74 -4.75 -8.09
CA ILE A 177 -2.18 -4.58 -8.27
C ILE A 177 -2.45 -3.74 -9.51
N VAL A 178 -3.25 -4.28 -10.43
CA VAL A 178 -3.60 -3.61 -11.70
C VAL A 178 -5.09 -3.38 -11.80
N GLN A 179 -5.51 -2.12 -11.80
CA GLN A 179 -6.88 -1.74 -12.13
C GLN A 179 -7.00 -1.55 -13.65
N ARG A 180 -7.76 -2.42 -14.34
CA ARG A 180 -7.91 -2.34 -15.80
C ARG A 180 -8.94 -1.31 -16.28
N GLU A 181 -9.96 -1.07 -15.47
CA GLU A 181 -11.06 -0.18 -15.82
C GLU A 181 -11.25 0.89 -14.75
N ASP A 182 -11.45 2.12 -15.19
CA ASP A 182 -11.83 3.20 -14.29
C ASP A 182 -13.20 2.92 -13.69
N LEU A 183 -13.26 2.96 -12.36
CA LEU A 183 -14.52 2.91 -11.65
C LEU A 183 -15.22 4.27 -11.69
N ARG A 184 -16.54 4.25 -11.63
CA ARG A 184 -17.38 5.45 -11.57
C ARG A 184 -18.09 5.52 -10.22
N ALA A 185 -18.13 6.70 -9.62
CA ALA A 185 -18.97 6.93 -8.46
C ALA A 185 -20.45 6.59 -8.78
N GLY A 186 -21.12 5.91 -7.86
CA GLY A 186 -22.46 5.36 -8.03
C GLY A 186 -22.52 4.00 -8.74
N GLN A 187 -21.39 3.46 -9.22
CA GLN A 187 -21.35 2.12 -9.78
C GLN A 187 -21.41 1.08 -8.66
N ARG A 188 -22.35 0.14 -8.76
CA ARG A 188 -22.36 -1.06 -7.92
C ARG A 188 -21.48 -2.13 -8.53
N THR A 189 -20.60 -2.74 -7.73
CA THR A 189 -19.67 -3.77 -8.20
C THR A 189 -19.33 -4.77 -7.10
N THR A 190 -18.91 -5.98 -7.49
CA THR A 190 -18.37 -6.97 -6.56
C THR A 190 -16.88 -6.71 -6.35
N LEU A 191 -16.48 -6.59 -5.09
CA LEU A 191 -15.10 -6.36 -4.67
C LEU A 191 -14.30 -7.66 -4.67
N SER A 192 -13.36 -7.84 -5.59
CA SER A 192 -12.47 -9.00 -5.63
C SER A 192 -11.20 -8.66 -6.39
N PHE A 193 -10.12 -9.40 -6.13
CA PHE A 193 -8.93 -9.38 -6.98
C PHE A 193 -8.90 -10.64 -7.85
N GLU A 194 -8.78 -10.47 -9.17
CA GLU A 194 -8.49 -11.57 -10.08
C GLU A 194 -7.10 -12.14 -9.75
N ASN A 195 -6.96 -13.46 -9.78
CA ASN A 195 -5.75 -14.22 -9.40
C ASN A 195 -5.37 -14.19 -7.90
N LEU A 196 -6.26 -13.71 -7.03
CA LEU A 196 -6.14 -13.88 -5.58
C LEU A 196 -7.32 -14.69 -5.05
N MET A 197 -7.04 -15.86 -4.48
CA MET A 197 -8.08 -16.74 -3.96
C MET A 197 -8.68 -16.16 -2.66
N PRO A 198 -9.97 -16.40 -2.36
CA PRO A 198 -10.58 -15.84 -1.15
C PRO A 198 -9.89 -16.22 0.16
N HIS A 199 -9.34 -17.44 0.24
CA HIS A 199 -8.60 -17.88 1.41
C HIS A 199 -7.23 -17.20 1.54
N GLU A 200 -6.68 -16.61 0.49
CA GLU A 200 -5.41 -15.89 0.51
C GLU A 200 -5.53 -14.47 1.09
N VAL A 201 -6.75 -13.96 1.22
CA VAL A 201 -7.08 -12.72 1.92
C VAL A 201 -7.41 -13.06 3.37
N GLU A 202 -6.66 -12.48 4.31
CA GLU A 202 -6.99 -12.61 5.73
C GLU A 202 -8.27 -11.82 6.02
N ARG A 203 -8.30 -10.57 5.54
CA ARG A 203 -9.47 -9.69 5.60
C ARG A 203 -9.33 -8.55 4.60
N MET A 204 -10.45 -8.04 4.10
CA MET A 204 -10.51 -6.81 3.31
C MET A 204 -11.72 -6.00 3.73
N ASP A 205 -11.49 -4.74 4.06
CA ASP A 205 -12.52 -3.75 4.36
C ASP A 205 -12.56 -2.71 3.24
N TYR A 206 -13.77 -2.17 3.02
CA TYR A 206 -14.01 -1.05 2.13
C TYR A 206 -14.37 0.19 2.93
N LEU A 207 -13.67 1.29 2.66
CA LEU A 207 -13.91 2.60 3.24
C LEU A 207 -14.28 3.59 2.15
N ALA A 208 -15.22 4.48 2.48
CA ALA A 208 -15.60 5.54 1.57
C ALA A 208 -16.11 6.80 2.26
N GLN A 209 -16.08 7.90 1.51
CA GLN A 209 -16.78 9.14 1.86
C GLN A 209 -17.98 9.32 0.92
N GLN A 210 -19.18 9.35 1.50
CA GLN A 210 -20.43 9.67 0.82
C GLN A 210 -20.67 11.17 0.72
#